data_AF-A0A2N2HFL6-F1
#
_entry.id   AF-A0A2N2HFL6-F1
#
_cell.length_a   1.000
_cell.length_b   1.000
_cell.length_c   1.000
_cell.angle_alpha   90.00
_cell.angle_beta   90.00
_cell.angle_gamma   90.00
#
_symmetry.space_group_name_H-M   'P 1'
#
loop_
_entity.id
_entity.type
_entity.pdbx_description
1 polymer ?
#
loop_
_entity_poly.entity_id
_entity_poly.type
_entity_poly.pdbx_seq_one_letter_code
_entity_poly.pdbx_strand_id
1 'polypeptide(L)'
;MTTENKLTKHEETLPEETRADRQVAPPVDIYENQDEILLVADMPGVAKDDLQVRIDKDVLVVEGKKSFDLPKGLLNCEIEPCTYTRSFSLPQTIDGDRISAK
;
A
#
# COMPACT_ATOMS: atom_id res chain seq x y z
N MET A 1 -15.59 -30.11 52.23
CA MET A 1 -14.29 -29.93 51.55
C MET A 1 -14.34 -30.60 50.19
N THR A 2 -14.93 -29.98 49.17
CA THR A 2 -14.56 -30.17 47.75
C THR A 2 -15.23 -29.04 46.98
N THR A 3 -14.47 -28.09 46.44
CA THR A 3 -14.97 -27.07 45.52
C THR A 3 -14.43 -27.43 44.15
N GLU A 4 -15.33 -27.78 43.22
CA GLU A 4 -14.99 -28.00 41.82
C GLU A 4 -14.59 -26.66 41.20
N ASN A 5 -13.34 -26.54 40.74
CA ASN A 5 -12.88 -25.37 40.02
C ASN A 5 -12.98 -25.65 38.51
N LYS A 6 -13.99 -25.03 37.89
CA LYS A 6 -14.27 -25.09 36.46
C LYS A 6 -13.18 -24.31 35.72
N LEU A 7 -12.32 -24.99 34.97
CA LEU A 7 -11.34 -24.34 34.10
C LEU A 7 -12.07 -23.64 32.95
N THR A 8 -12.19 -22.32 33.04
CA THR A 8 -12.59 -21.46 31.93
C THR A 8 -11.41 -21.40 30.95
N LYS A 9 -11.63 -21.89 29.72
CA LYS A 9 -10.68 -21.84 28.62
C LYS A 9 -10.44 -20.37 28.24
N HIS A 10 -9.32 -19.80 28.67
CA HIS A 10 -8.86 -18.51 28.18
C HIS A 10 -8.34 -18.69 26.76
N GLU A 11 -9.09 -18.24 25.78
CA GLU A 11 -8.53 -17.98 24.46
C GLU A 11 -7.64 -16.73 24.59
N GLU A 12 -6.33 -16.93 24.51
CA GLU A 12 -5.37 -15.85 24.34
C GLU A 12 -5.63 -15.20 22.98
N THR A 13 -6.51 -14.21 22.95
CA THR A 13 -6.52 -13.23 21.88
C THR A 13 -5.23 -12.45 21.99
N LEU A 14 -4.23 -12.86 21.21
CA LEU A 14 -3.06 -12.03 20.93
C LEU A 14 -3.58 -10.64 20.55
N PRO A 15 -3.06 -9.55 21.17
CA PRO A 15 -3.41 -8.21 20.77
C PRO A 15 -3.20 -8.10 19.25
N GLU A 16 -4.20 -7.63 18.51
CA GLU A 16 -3.95 -7.14 17.15
C GLU A 16 -2.90 -6.05 17.30
N GLU A 17 -1.64 -6.38 17.01
CA GLU A 17 -0.65 -5.35 16.80
C GLU A 17 -1.11 -4.60 15.56
N THR A 18 -1.60 -3.38 15.77
CA THR A 18 -1.71 -2.38 14.71
C THR A 18 -0.31 -2.18 14.17
N ARG A 19 0.12 -3.05 13.25
CA ARG A 19 1.36 -2.88 12.50
C ARG A 19 1.24 -1.52 11.86
N ALA A 20 2.15 -0.61 12.20
CA ALA A 20 2.23 0.67 11.53
C ALA A 20 2.23 0.41 10.02
N ASP A 21 1.30 1.02 9.28
CA ASP A 21 1.15 0.81 7.83
C ASP A 21 2.51 1.09 7.18
N ARG A 22 3.20 0.03 6.76
CA ARG A 22 4.56 0.10 6.22
C ARG A 22 4.48 0.90 4.93
N GLN A 23 5.06 2.10 4.91
CA GLN A 23 5.15 2.90 3.70
C GLN A 23 6.38 2.50 2.89
N VAL A 24 6.18 2.24 1.60
CA VAL A 24 7.25 1.82 0.68
C VAL A 24 7.24 2.73 -0.53
N ALA A 25 8.40 3.24 -0.93
CA ALA A 25 8.55 3.90 -2.22
C ALA A 25 8.63 2.82 -3.32
N PRO A 26 7.65 2.71 -4.23
CA PRO A 26 7.74 1.77 -5.34
C PRO A 26 8.87 2.18 -6.29
N PRO A 27 9.58 1.25 -6.94
CA PRO A 27 10.42 1.54 -8.11
C PRO A 27 9.59 2.19 -9.21
N VAL A 28 10.19 3.16 -9.92
CA VAL A 28 9.50 3.91 -10.98
C VAL A 28 10.48 4.26 -12.09
N ASP A 29 10.02 4.07 -13.32
CA ASP A 29 10.64 4.60 -14.53
C ASP A 29 9.81 5.76 -15.09
N ILE A 30 10.49 6.77 -15.65
CA ILE A 30 9.87 7.96 -16.23
C ILE A 30 10.40 8.15 -17.64
N TYR A 31 9.47 8.29 -18.59
CA TYR A 31 9.76 8.60 -19.98
C TYR A 31 9.06 9.90 -20.36
N GLU A 32 9.73 10.72 -21.16
CA GLU A 32 9.19 11.97 -21.67
C GLU A 32 9.36 12.02 -23.19
N ASN A 33 8.31 12.41 -23.90
CA ASN A 33 8.35 12.73 -25.31
C ASN A 33 7.70 14.11 -25.57
N GLN A 34 7.45 14.46 -26.83
CA GLN A 34 6.90 15.78 -27.17
C GLN A 34 5.43 15.97 -26.74
N ASP A 35 4.71 14.88 -26.52
CA ASP A 35 3.26 14.89 -26.28
C ASP A 35 2.91 14.60 -24.81
N GLU A 36 3.67 13.75 -24.13
CA GLU A 36 3.36 13.25 -22.79
C GLU A 36 4.57 12.85 -21.94
N ILE A 37 4.31 12.73 -20.63
CA ILE A 37 5.17 12.03 -19.68
C ILE A 37 4.50 10.71 -19.29
N LEU A 38 5.19 9.60 -19.50
CA LEU A 38 4.76 8.28 -19.08
C LEU A 38 5.52 7.86 -17.81
N LEU A 39 4.76 7.55 -16.77
CA LEU A 39 5.28 7.05 -15.49
C LEU A 39 4.88 5.58 -15.33
N VAL A 40 5.87 4.71 -15.12
CA VAL A 40 5.67 3.28 -14.90
C VAL A 40 6.10 2.94 -13.48
N ALA A 41 5.18 2.45 -12.64
CA ALA A 41 5.44 2.16 -11.23
C ALA A 41 5.19 0.68 -10.90
N ASP A 42 6.18 0.04 -10.28
CA ASP A 42 6.08 -1.35 -9.86
C ASP A 42 5.40 -1.46 -8.48
N MET A 43 4.11 -1.81 -8.48
CA MET A 43 3.28 -1.97 -7.28
C MET A 43 2.61 -3.36 -7.22
N PRO A 44 3.38 -4.46 -7.10
CA PRO A 44 2.85 -5.81 -7.17
C PRO A 44 1.94 -6.15 -5.98
N GLY A 45 0.73 -6.60 -6.28
CA GLY A 45 -0.28 -7.00 -5.28
C GLY A 45 -1.21 -5.87 -4.84
N VAL A 46 -1.13 -4.69 -5.46
CA VAL A 46 -2.13 -3.63 -5.31
C VAL A 46 -3.29 -3.93 -6.27
N ALA A 47 -4.52 -3.98 -5.75
CA ALA A 47 -5.71 -4.08 -6.58
C ALA A 47 -6.04 -2.72 -7.22
N LYS A 48 -6.72 -2.74 -8.38
CA LYS A 48 -7.06 -1.49 -9.09
C LYS A 48 -7.91 -0.54 -8.24
N ASP A 49 -8.81 -1.08 -7.42
CA ASP A 49 -9.67 -0.29 -6.53
C ASP A 49 -8.92 0.29 -5.34
N ASP A 50 -7.73 -0.24 -5.03
CA ASP A 50 -6.82 0.23 -3.97
C ASP A 50 -5.71 1.14 -4.51
N LEU A 51 -5.76 1.51 -5.79
CA LEU A 51 -4.85 2.46 -6.44
C LEU A 51 -5.49 3.84 -6.48
N GLN A 52 -4.83 4.82 -5.86
CA GLN A 52 -5.21 6.22 -5.93
C GLN A 52 -4.12 7.03 -6.65
N VAL A 53 -4.53 7.77 -7.67
CA VAL A 53 -3.70 8.76 -8.34
C VAL A 53 -4.39 10.10 -8.22
N ARG A 54 -3.70 11.08 -7.66
CA ARG A 54 -4.24 12.42 -7.44
C ARG A 54 -3.19 13.49 -7.67
N ILE A 55 -3.64 14.68 -7.99
CA ILE A 55 -2.80 15.88 -8.04
C ILE A 55 -3.19 16.77 -6.86
N ASP A 56 -2.17 17.25 -6.14
CA ASP A 56 -2.31 18.33 -5.17
C ASP A 56 -1.40 19.48 -5.61
N LYS A 57 -2.02 20.55 -6.12
CA LYS A 57 -1.34 21.68 -6.79
C LYS A 57 -0.48 21.20 -7.96
N ASP A 58 0.85 21.23 -7.82
CA ASP A 58 1.81 20.81 -8.84
C ASP A 58 2.47 19.48 -8.46
N VAL A 59 1.82 18.66 -7.62
CA VAL A 59 2.38 17.39 -7.15
C VAL A 59 1.47 16.23 -7.52
N LEU A 60 1.94 15.34 -8.38
CA LEU A 60 1.33 14.04 -8.64
C LEU A 60 1.66 13.09 -7.47
N VAL A 61 0.63 12.56 -6.82
CA VAL A 61 0.73 11.57 -5.76
C VAL A 61 0.16 10.26 -6.27
N VAL A 62 0.97 9.20 -6.21
CA VAL A 62 0.58 7.83 -6.52
C VAL A 62 0.63 7.02 -5.23
N GLU A 63 -0.51 6.48 -4.84
CA GLU A 63 -0.68 5.67 -3.63
C GLU A 63 -1.36 4.34 -3.98
N GLY A 64 -0.86 3.24 -3.43
CA GLY A 64 -1.41 1.92 -3.67
C GLY A 64 -1.34 1.06 -2.43
N LYS A 65 -2.48 0.58 -1.93
CA LYS A 65 -2.50 -0.32 -0.77
C LYS A 65 -2.36 -1.77 -1.20
N LYS A 66 -1.33 -2.44 -0.69
CA LYS A 66 -1.15 -3.89 -0.80
C LYS A 66 -1.61 -4.52 0.51
N SER A 67 -2.76 -5.17 0.47
CA SER A 67 -3.33 -5.84 1.65
C SER A 67 -3.62 -7.31 1.36
N PHE A 68 -3.29 -8.16 2.32
CA PHE A 68 -3.62 -9.59 2.32
C PHE A 68 -3.42 -10.15 3.73
N ASP A 69 -4.18 -11.19 4.05
CA ASP A 69 -4.03 -11.91 5.31
C ASP A 69 -2.78 -12.78 5.28
N LEU A 70 -2.01 -12.73 6.36
CA LEU A 70 -0.85 -13.60 6.51
C LEU A 70 -1.30 -14.99 6.98
N PRO A 71 -0.99 -16.06 6.23
CA PRO A 71 -1.27 -17.42 6.66
C PRO A 71 -0.61 -17.74 8.01
N LYS A 72 -1.33 -18.46 8.87
CA LYS A 72 -0.77 -18.98 10.11
C LYS A 72 0.26 -20.07 9.79
N GLY A 73 1.38 -20.10 10.54
CA GLY A 73 2.41 -21.13 10.40
C GLY A 73 3.45 -20.87 9.30
N LEU A 74 3.57 -19.63 8.81
CA LEU A 74 4.68 -19.24 7.94
C LEU A 74 6.02 -19.40 8.68
N LEU A 75 6.99 -20.07 8.03
CA LEU A 75 8.37 -20.16 8.52
C LEU A 75 9.13 -18.84 8.32
N ASN A 76 8.85 -18.15 7.22
CA ASN A 76 9.42 -16.84 6.89
C ASN A 76 8.42 -16.05 6.02
N CYS A 77 8.46 -14.72 6.09
CA CYS A 77 7.60 -13.82 5.35
C CYS A 77 8.40 -12.61 4.87
N GLU A 78 8.81 -12.59 3.60
CA GLU A 78 9.56 -11.47 3.02
C GLU A 78 8.64 -10.41 2.39
N ILE A 79 7.44 -10.83 2.01
CA ILE A 79 6.42 -9.97 1.41
C ILE A 79 5.41 -9.66 2.50
N GLU A 80 5.29 -8.39 2.86
CA GLU A 80 4.36 -7.93 3.90
C GLU A 80 3.31 -6.99 3.29
N PRO A 81 2.13 -6.85 3.94
CA PRO A 81 1.22 -5.76 3.64
C PRO A 81 1.94 -4.41 3.75
N CYS A 82 1.69 -3.52 2.80
CA CYS A 82 2.30 -2.20 2.75
C CYS A 82 1.44 -1.21 1.98
N THR A 83 1.72 0.07 2.18
CA THR A 83 1.20 1.15 1.34
C THR A 83 2.35 1.67 0.49
N TYR A 84 2.23 1.48 -0.82
CA TYR A 84 3.12 2.16 -1.76
C TYR A 84 2.74 3.63 -1.82
N THR A 85 3.72 4.52 -1.69
CA THR A 85 3.49 5.97 -1.85
C THR A 85 4.68 6.61 -2.57
N ARG A 86 4.39 7.41 -3.59
CA ARG A 86 5.41 8.20 -4.28
C ARG A 86 4.80 9.50 -4.81
N SER A 87 5.59 10.57 -4.72
CA SER A 87 5.16 11.91 -5.13
C SER A 87 6.16 12.51 -6.11
N PHE A 88 5.65 13.23 -7.11
CA PHE A 88 6.43 13.84 -8.17
C PHE A 88 5.98 15.28 -8.39
N SER A 89 6.91 16.22 -8.38
CA SER A 89 6.62 17.60 -8.81
C SER A 89 6.43 17.63 -10.32
N LEU A 90 5.30 18.16 -10.76
CA LEU A 90 4.97 18.31 -12.16
C LEU A 90 5.50 19.66 -12.67
N PRO A 91 6.12 19.71 -13.86
CA PRO A 91 6.36 20.94 -14.58
C PRO A 91 5.05 21.69 -14.84
N GLN A 92 5.09 23.03 -14.85
CA GLN A 92 3.93 23.87 -15.14
C GLN A 92 3.36 23.69 -16.56
N THR A 93 4.09 23.00 -17.44
CA THR A 93 3.66 22.67 -18.80
C THR A 93 2.72 21.47 -18.87
N ILE A 94 2.59 20.71 -17.77
CA ILE A 94 1.70 19.55 -17.71
C ILE A 94 0.30 20.00 -17.31
N ASP A 95 -0.66 19.65 -18.14
CA ASP A 95 -2.07 19.84 -17.88
C ASP A 95 -2.58 18.72 -16.94
N GLY A 96 -2.76 19.07 -15.67
CA GLY A 96 -3.20 18.14 -14.64
C GLY A 96 -4.58 17.52 -14.91
N ASP A 97 -5.43 18.18 -15.70
CA ASP A 97 -6.77 17.68 -16.03
C ASP A 97 -6.74 16.54 -17.07
N ARG A 98 -5.59 16.34 -17.73
CA ARG A 98 -5.41 15.31 -18.78
C ARG A 98 -4.61 14.08 -18.32
N ILE A 99 -4.39 13.91 -17.02
CA ILE A 99 -3.74 12.70 -16.50
C ILE A 99 -4.64 11.49 -16.71
N SER A 100 -4.06 10.39 -17.23
CA SER A 100 -4.73 9.09 -17.32
C SER A 100 -3.88 8.02 -16.65
N ALA A 101 -4.54 7.17 -15.86
CA ALA A 101 -3.97 5.98 -15.25
C ALA A 101 -4.78 4.76 -15.70
N LYS A 102 -4.12 3.61 -15.89
CA LYS A 102 -4.76 2.39 -16.40
C LYS A 102 -4.54 1.21 -15.48
#